data_AF-A0A6N2L196-F1
#
_entry.id   AF-A0A6N2L196-F1
#
_cell.length_a   1.000
_cell.length_b   1.000
_cell.length_c   1.000
_cell.angle_alpha   90.00
_cell.angle_beta   90.00
_cell.angle_gamma   90.00
#
_symmetry.space_group_name_H-M   'P 1'
#
loop_
_entity.id
_entity.type
_entity.pdbx_description
1 polymer ?
#
loop_
_entity_poly.entity_id
_entity_poly.type
_entity_poly.pdbx_seq_one_letter_code
_entity_poly.pdbx_strand_id
1 'polypeptide(L)'
;IKESPKKVVFFCEIPPPEGGQTPFVPSFRVTERMLEEFPEAVEEVEAKRLKYTFTALSKDDTSSMRGRGWEDAFGTSDKAEAGRRAKALGMEMEWLPGGGVKTILGPGSLTEVFGGRKGRRMWFNTVVDMHGKETSSAMLADGTEIPETFVKRCEQIIEEESIQFKWEKGDVLFLDNMALLHGRRPSLPPRKVLVATCK
;
A
#
# COMPACT_ATOMS: atom_id res chain seq x y z
N ILE A 1 -4.20 9.70 2.47
CA ILE A 1 -2.81 10.19 2.23
C ILE A 1 -2.92 11.51 1.48
N LYS A 2 -2.38 12.61 2.03
CA LYS A 2 -2.46 13.93 1.38
C LYS A 2 -1.44 14.12 0.26
N GLU A 3 -0.28 13.49 0.39
CA GLU A 3 0.79 13.54 -0.60
C GLU A 3 1.38 12.15 -0.82
N SER A 4 1.53 11.77 -2.08
CA SER A 4 2.19 10.54 -2.51
C SER A 4 3.20 10.87 -3.60
N PRO A 5 4.27 10.07 -3.77
CA PRO A 5 5.18 10.24 -4.89
C PRO A 5 4.41 10.14 -6.20
N LYS A 6 4.64 11.03 -7.15
CA LYS A 6 4.07 10.91 -8.50
C LYS A 6 4.85 9.93 -9.36
N LYS A 7 6.15 9.78 -9.10
CA LYS A 7 7.01 8.82 -9.79
C LYS A 7 7.91 8.10 -8.78
N VAL A 8 8.22 6.86 -9.10
CA VAL A 8 9.19 6.03 -8.40
C VAL A 8 10.22 5.58 -9.41
N VAL A 9 11.50 5.73 -9.08
CA VAL A 9 12.62 5.29 -9.92
C VAL A 9 13.40 4.25 -9.15
N PHE A 10 13.61 3.10 -9.77
CA PHE A 10 14.44 2.02 -9.23
C PHE A 10 15.73 1.89 -10.03
N PHE A 11 16.84 1.63 -9.35
CA PHE A 11 18.14 1.38 -9.98
C PHE A 11 18.75 0.08 -9.44
N CYS A 12 19.16 -0.82 -10.32
CA CYS A 12 19.80 -2.07 -9.93
C CYS A 12 21.32 -1.94 -9.88
N GLU A 13 21.85 -1.88 -8.66
CA GLU A 13 23.30 -1.90 -8.42
C GLU A 13 23.84 -3.33 -8.41
N ILE A 14 23.09 -4.26 -7.80
CA ILE A 14 23.43 -5.69 -7.70
C ILE A 14 22.15 -6.50 -7.99
N PRO A 15 22.03 -7.16 -9.14
CA PRO A 15 20.89 -8.03 -9.42
C PRO A 15 20.94 -9.28 -8.54
N PRO A 16 19.77 -9.83 -8.15
CA PRO A 16 19.73 -11.09 -7.41
C PRO A 16 20.21 -12.25 -8.30
N PRO A 17 20.89 -13.27 -7.75
CA PRO A 17 21.23 -14.48 -8.49
C PRO A 17 19.98 -15.30 -8.85
N GLU A 18 18.91 -15.21 -8.04
CA GLU A 18 17.63 -15.88 -8.28
C GLU A 18 16.46 -15.05 -7.72
N GLY A 19 15.34 -15.04 -8.43
CA GLY A 19 14.12 -14.33 -8.03
C GLY A 19 14.27 -12.81 -8.08
N GLY A 20 13.62 -12.12 -7.14
CA GLY A 20 13.80 -10.69 -6.88
C GLY A 20 13.34 -9.72 -7.97
N GLN A 21 12.50 -10.20 -8.88
CA GLN A 21 11.80 -9.39 -9.85
C GLN A 21 11.00 -8.28 -9.15
N THR A 22 10.85 -7.16 -9.84
CA THR A 22 9.90 -6.11 -9.48
C THR A 22 8.65 -6.30 -10.33
N PRO A 23 7.60 -6.99 -9.84
CA PRO A 23 6.31 -7.00 -10.52
C PRO A 23 5.73 -5.60 -10.55
N PHE A 24 5.13 -5.22 -11.68
CA PHE A 24 4.27 -4.05 -11.75
C PHE A 24 3.08 -4.28 -12.68
N VAL A 25 1.96 -3.65 -12.37
CA VAL A 25 0.69 -3.82 -13.09
C VAL A 25 0.06 -2.45 -13.42
N PRO A 26 -0.49 -2.27 -14.63
CA PRO A 26 -1.34 -1.13 -14.95
C PRO A 26 -2.56 -1.07 -14.03
N SER A 27 -2.61 -0.06 -13.15
CA SER A 27 -3.62 0.10 -12.11
C SER A 27 -5.05 0.17 -12.65
N PHE A 28 -5.22 0.75 -13.83
CA PHE A 28 -6.51 0.78 -14.52
C PHE A 28 -7.01 -0.61 -14.94
N ARG A 29 -6.12 -1.58 -15.24
CA ARG A 29 -6.53 -2.92 -15.69
C ARG A 29 -7.18 -3.68 -14.56
N VAL A 30 -6.59 -3.56 -13.37
CA VAL A 30 -7.16 -4.10 -12.13
C VAL A 30 -8.55 -3.51 -11.93
N THR A 31 -8.71 -2.20 -12.08
CA THR A 31 -10.03 -1.55 -11.95
C THR A 31 -11.04 -2.06 -12.97
N GLU A 32 -10.68 -2.10 -14.25
CA GLU A 32 -11.57 -2.56 -15.33
C GLU A 32 -12.04 -4.00 -15.11
N ARG A 33 -11.12 -4.90 -14.74
CA ARG A 33 -11.47 -6.29 -14.46
C ARG A 33 -12.28 -6.48 -13.20
N MET A 34 -11.98 -5.73 -12.13
CA MET A 34 -12.80 -5.78 -10.91
C MET A 34 -14.21 -5.25 -11.14
N LEU A 35 -14.39 -4.26 -12.01
CA LEU A 35 -15.72 -3.77 -12.42
C LEU A 35 -16.48 -4.77 -13.30
N GLU A 36 -15.76 -5.51 -14.15
CA GLU A 36 -16.35 -6.54 -14.99
C GLU A 36 -16.79 -7.76 -14.16
N GLU A 37 -15.95 -8.21 -13.23
CA GLU A 37 -16.18 -9.43 -12.45
C GLU A 37 -17.00 -9.17 -11.15
N PHE A 38 -16.91 -7.98 -10.54
CA PHE A 38 -17.55 -7.63 -9.26
C PHE A 38 -18.15 -6.21 -9.25
N PRO A 39 -19.02 -5.84 -10.20
CA PRO A 39 -19.55 -4.47 -10.31
C PRO A 39 -20.24 -4.00 -9.02
N GLU A 40 -21.11 -4.82 -8.43
CA GLU A 40 -21.87 -4.48 -7.23
C GLU A 40 -20.97 -4.28 -6.00
N ALA A 41 -19.97 -5.14 -5.82
CA ALA A 41 -19.04 -5.00 -4.70
C ALA A 41 -18.14 -3.77 -4.86
N VAL A 42 -17.71 -3.45 -6.09
CA VAL A 42 -16.97 -2.21 -6.35
C VAL A 42 -17.83 -0.98 -6.03
N GLU A 43 -19.09 -0.97 -6.45
CA GLU A 43 -20.03 0.12 -6.13
C GLU A 43 -20.28 0.26 -4.63
N GLU A 44 -20.47 -0.86 -3.93
CA GLU A 44 -20.67 -0.87 -2.48
C GLU A 44 -19.45 -0.29 -1.77
N VAL A 45 -18.24 -0.73 -2.12
CA VAL A 45 -17.00 -0.25 -1.49
C VAL A 45 -16.77 1.23 -1.80
N GLU A 46 -17.10 1.71 -3.01
CA GLU A 46 -17.01 3.13 -3.34
C GLU A 46 -18.03 3.99 -2.57
N ALA A 47 -19.25 3.47 -2.37
CA ALA A 47 -20.28 4.14 -1.61
C ALA A 47 -19.92 4.22 -0.11
N LYS A 48 -19.45 3.10 0.46
CA LYS A 48 -19.11 2.98 1.89
C LYS A 48 -17.72 3.49 2.22
N ARG A 49 -16.84 3.62 1.23
CA ARG A 49 -15.43 4.02 1.35
C ARG A 49 -14.59 3.04 2.19
N LEU A 50 -13.27 3.18 2.07
CA LEU A 50 -12.28 2.38 2.79
C LEU A 50 -11.79 3.08 4.05
N LYS A 51 -11.51 2.30 5.09
CA LYS A 51 -10.84 2.71 6.32
C LYS A 51 -9.68 1.76 6.60
N TYR A 52 -8.54 2.35 6.94
CA TYR A 52 -7.31 1.65 7.26
C TYR A 52 -6.97 1.86 8.72
N THR A 53 -6.47 0.82 9.38
CA THR A 53 -5.95 0.91 10.74
C THR A 53 -4.52 0.40 10.78
N PHE A 54 -3.63 1.13 11.44
CA PHE A 54 -2.24 0.74 11.65
C PHE A 54 -1.98 0.68 13.16
N THR A 55 -1.41 -0.42 13.62
CA THR A 55 -1.05 -0.63 15.02
C THR A 55 0.46 -0.67 15.13
N ALA A 56 1.04 0.27 15.89
CA ALA A 56 2.44 0.27 16.24
C ALA A 56 2.64 -0.12 17.71
N LEU A 57 3.70 -0.87 17.98
CA LEU A 57 4.01 -1.37 19.32
C LEU A 57 4.47 -0.24 20.24
N SER A 58 4.54 -0.52 21.55
CA SER A 58 5.10 0.43 22.52
C SER A 58 6.61 0.65 22.33
N LYS A 59 7.32 -0.37 21.84
CA LYS A 59 8.76 -0.39 21.53
C LYS A 59 9.03 -1.22 20.29
N ASP A 60 10.18 -1.02 19.67
CA ASP A 60 10.59 -1.83 18.54
C ASP A 60 10.77 -3.31 18.91
N ASP A 61 10.32 -4.17 18.00
CA ASP A 61 10.55 -5.60 18.00
C ASP A 61 11.30 -5.97 16.70
N THR A 62 12.60 -6.17 16.83
CA THR A 62 13.48 -6.51 15.70
C THR A 62 13.25 -7.92 15.16
N SER A 63 12.44 -8.75 15.81
CA SER A 63 12.10 -10.09 15.32
C SER A 63 11.06 -10.07 14.19
N SER A 64 10.37 -8.94 13.99
CA SER A 64 9.33 -8.77 12.97
C SER A 64 9.65 -7.62 12.02
N MET A 65 9.48 -7.84 10.71
CA MET A 65 9.55 -6.77 9.70
C MET A 65 8.51 -5.65 9.92
N ARG A 66 7.48 -5.90 10.74
CA ARG A 66 6.44 -4.92 11.12
C ARG A 66 6.50 -4.54 12.60
N GLY A 67 7.57 -4.89 13.31
CA GLY A 67 7.71 -4.65 14.75
C GLY A 67 8.06 -3.22 15.15
N ARG A 68 7.90 -2.21 14.29
CA ARG A 68 8.26 -0.83 14.66
C ARG A 68 7.36 -0.31 15.79
N GLY A 69 7.99 0.28 16.79
CA GLY A 69 7.35 1.02 17.85
C GLY A 69 6.80 2.35 17.34
N TRP A 70 5.88 2.93 18.11
CA TRP A 70 5.27 4.20 17.74
C TRP A 70 6.29 5.36 17.69
N GLU A 71 7.32 5.33 18.54
CA GLU A 71 8.33 6.39 18.58
C GLU A 71 9.09 6.49 17.25
N ASP A 72 9.48 5.33 16.70
CA ASP A 72 10.10 5.21 15.37
C ASP A 72 9.11 5.54 14.26
N ALA A 73 7.87 5.06 14.36
CA ALA A 73 6.84 5.31 13.35
C ALA A 73 6.52 6.82 13.22
N PHE A 74 6.52 7.55 14.32
CA PHE A 74 6.25 8.99 14.34
C PHE A 74 7.50 9.86 14.43
N GLY A 75 8.69 9.29 14.65
CA GLY A 75 9.96 9.99 14.80
C GLY A 75 10.03 10.88 16.05
N THR A 76 9.39 10.49 17.16
CA THR A 76 9.31 11.27 18.40
C THR A 76 8.96 10.40 19.60
N SER A 77 9.46 10.74 20.78
CA SER A 77 9.05 10.15 22.08
C SER A 77 8.00 10.97 22.83
N ASP A 78 7.51 12.08 22.24
CA ASP A 78 6.42 12.88 22.81
C ASP A 78 5.07 12.46 22.21
N LYS A 79 4.16 11.98 23.07
CA LYS A 79 2.80 11.58 22.70
C LYS A 79 2.00 12.71 22.07
N ALA A 80 2.18 13.96 22.53
CA ALA A 80 1.47 15.11 21.99
C ALA A 80 1.98 15.46 20.58
N GLU A 81 3.28 15.38 20.35
CA GLU A 81 3.89 15.55 19.03
C GLU A 81 3.45 14.44 18.06
N ALA A 82 3.42 13.17 18.50
CA ALA A 82 2.91 12.06 17.70
C ALA A 82 1.45 12.30 17.26
N GLY A 83 0.60 12.76 18.18
CA GLY A 83 -0.79 13.15 17.85
C GLY A 83 -0.87 14.28 16.84
N ARG A 84 0.00 15.30 16.94
CA ARG A 84 0.08 16.40 15.95
C ARG A 84 0.51 15.89 14.57
N ARG A 85 1.50 15.00 14.49
CA ARG A 85 1.99 14.40 13.23
C ARG A 85 0.94 13.51 12.59
N ALA A 86 0.26 12.66 13.37
CA ALA A 86 -0.84 11.85 12.89
C ALA A 86 -1.97 12.71 12.31
N LYS A 87 -2.39 13.76 13.02
CA LYS A 87 -3.40 14.71 12.53
C LYS A 87 -2.96 15.42 11.25
N ALA A 88 -1.69 15.81 11.14
CA ALA A 88 -1.16 16.43 9.92
C ALA A 88 -1.29 15.49 8.70
N LEU A 89 -1.05 14.20 8.91
CA LEU A 89 -1.22 13.12 7.92
C LEU A 89 -2.70 12.74 7.67
N GLY A 90 -3.64 13.32 8.42
CA GLY A 90 -5.07 13.04 8.31
C GLY A 90 -5.46 11.71 8.97
N MET A 91 -4.73 11.31 10.01
CA MET A 91 -5.01 10.11 10.79
C MET A 91 -5.58 10.48 12.16
N GLU A 92 -6.57 9.71 12.60
CA GLU A 92 -6.96 9.66 14.01
C GLU A 92 -5.99 8.75 14.77
N MET A 93 -5.86 8.97 16.08
CA MET A 93 -4.91 8.25 16.92
C MET A 93 -5.56 7.83 18.24
N GLU A 94 -5.38 6.55 18.60
CA GLU A 94 -5.87 5.92 19.81
C GLU A 94 -4.70 5.25 20.54
N TRP A 95 -4.52 5.58 21.82
CA TRP A 95 -3.51 4.94 22.68
C TRP A 95 -4.06 3.63 23.23
N LEU A 96 -3.30 2.55 23.07
CA LEU A 96 -3.70 1.22 23.53
C LEU A 96 -3.26 0.98 24.98
N PRO A 97 -3.96 0.13 25.76
CA PRO A 97 -3.60 -0.18 27.15
C PRO A 97 -2.15 -0.69 27.33
N GLY A 98 -1.58 -1.34 26.32
CA GLY A 98 -0.19 -1.84 26.31
C GLY A 98 0.88 -0.80 25.96
N GLY A 99 0.51 0.49 25.85
CA GLY A 99 1.42 1.58 25.50
C GLY A 99 1.75 1.70 24.01
N GLY A 100 1.17 0.84 23.16
CA GLY A 100 1.19 1.00 21.70
C GLY A 100 0.17 2.03 21.23
N VAL A 101 0.09 2.20 19.92
CA VAL A 101 -0.84 3.15 19.29
C VAL A 101 -1.53 2.52 18.10
N LYS A 102 -2.82 2.83 17.95
CA LYS A 102 -3.59 2.54 16.75
C LYS A 102 -3.90 3.85 16.04
N THR A 103 -3.56 3.95 14.76
CA THR A 103 -3.96 5.08 13.93
C THR A 103 -4.97 4.65 12.88
N ILE A 104 -5.93 5.52 12.61
CA ILE A 104 -7.03 5.27 11.66
C ILE A 104 -6.93 6.28 10.53
N LEU A 105 -6.95 5.80 9.29
CA LEU A 105 -6.93 6.62 8.07
C LEU A 105 -8.18 6.31 7.23
N GLY A 106 -8.90 7.35 6.83
CA GLY A 106 -10.09 7.24 5.98
C GLY A 106 -11.15 8.27 6.36
N PRO A 107 -12.32 8.27 5.70
CA PRO A 107 -12.70 7.40 4.58
C PRO A 107 -11.91 7.72 3.30
N GLY A 108 -11.53 6.68 2.54
CA GLY A 108 -10.84 6.79 1.24
C GLY A 108 -11.60 6.11 0.10
N SER A 109 -11.38 6.53 -1.14
CA SER A 109 -11.97 5.88 -2.33
C SER A 109 -11.33 4.51 -2.59
N LEU A 110 -12.04 3.60 -3.26
CA LEU A 110 -11.44 2.37 -3.78
C LEU A 110 -10.61 2.67 -5.04
N THR A 111 -11.15 3.51 -5.91
CA THR A 111 -10.51 3.92 -7.15
C THR A 111 -10.35 5.43 -7.24
N GLU A 112 -9.39 5.89 -8.03
CA GLU A 112 -9.08 7.31 -8.20
C GLU A 112 -8.99 7.69 -9.67
N VAL A 113 -9.52 8.85 -10.05
CA VAL A 113 -9.34 9.42 -11.39
C VAL A 113 -8.39 10.60 -11.29
N PHE A 114 -7.20 10.45 -11.85
CA PHE A 114 -6.22 11.52 -11.86
C PHE A 114 -6.29 12.33 -13.17
N GLY A 115 -6.17 13.66 -13.05
CA GLY A 115 -6.14 14.58 -14.18
C GLY A 115 -5.08 14.20 -15.23
N GLY A 116 -5.40 14.40 -16.51
CA GLY A 116 -4.50 14.07 -17.63
C GLY A 116 -4.42 12.60 -18.02
N ARG A 117 -5.12 11.68 -17.32
CA ARG A 117 -5.06 10.22 -17.58
C ARG A 117 -6.28 9.68 -18.33
N LYS A 118 -6.78 10.45 -19.31
CA LYS A 118 -7.97 10.11 -20.13
C LYS A 118 -9.22 9.71 -19.31
N GLY A 119 -9.33 10.20 -18.07
CA GLY A 119 -10.47 9.92 -17.19
C GLY A 119 -10.56 8.49 -16.66
N ARG A 120 -9.52 7.67 -16.80
CA ARG A 120 -9.55 6.28 -16.33
C ARG A 120 -9.43 6.20 -14.81
N ARG A 121 -10.20 5.28 -14.22
CA ARG A 121 -10.12 4.92 -12.80
C ARG A 121 -8.90 4.04 -12.54
N MET A 122 -8.11 4.41 -11.54
CA MET A 122 -6.93 3.68 -11.08
C MET A 122 -7.26 2.96 -9.77
N TRP A 123 -6.81 1.72 -9.64
CA TRP A 123 -6.85 0.94 -8.41
C TRP A 123 -5.77 1.46 -7.44
N PHE A 124 -6.06 2.60 -6.81
CA PHE A 124 -5.11 3.36 -6.00
C PHE A 124 -5.40 3.20 -4.50
N ASN A 125 -5.24 1.97 -4.01
CA ASN A 125 -5.53 1.59 -2.64
C ASN A 125 -4.60 0.44 -2.19
N THR A 126 -4.64 0.09 -0.90
CA THR A 126 -3.82 -0.99 -0.32
C THR A 126 -4.66 -2.15 0.24
N VAL A 127 -5.89 -2.35 -0.25
CA VAL A 127 -6.82 -3.37 0.28
C VAL A 127 -6.19 -4.76 0.27
N VAL A 128 -5.60 -5.17 -0.85
CA VAL A 128 -4.98 -6.51 -1.00
C VAL A 128 -3.82 -6.73 -0.02
N ASP A 129 -2.99 -5.71 0.23
CA ASP A 129 -1.90 -5.86 1.21
C ASP A 129 -2.37 -5.74 2.66
N MET A 130 -3.56 -5.23 2.95
CA MET A 130 -3.95 -4.92 4.33
C MET A 130 -5.14 -5.73 4.83
N HIS A 131 -5.92 -6.36 3.96
CA HIS A 131 -7.07 -7.16 4.36
C HIS A 131 -6.69 -8.26 5.37
N GLY A 132 -7.45 -8.37 6.46
CA GLY A 132 -7.29 -9.41 7.48
C GLY A 132 -5.99 -9.37 8.30
N LYS A 133 -5.15 -8.33 8.17
CA LYS A 133 -3.88 -8.26 8.91
C LYS A 133 -4.04 -7.57 10.26
N GLU A 134 -3.46 -8.16 11.32
CA GLU A 134 -3.56 -7.66 12.69
C GLU A 134 -2.94 -6.27 12.89
N THR A 135 -1.76 -6.03 12.30
CA THR A 135 -0.99 -4.78 12.51
C THR A 135 -1.37 -3.67 11.54
N SER A 136 -2.06 -4.00 10.44
CA SER A 136 -2.35 -3.07 9.36
C SER A 136 -3.57 -3.55 8.58
N SER A 137 -4.78 -3.22 9.03
CA SER A 137 -6.04 -3.75 8.48
C SER A 137 -6.70 -2.76 7.51
N ALA A 138 -7.47 -3.29 6.54
CA ALA A 138 -8.36 -2.56 5.65
C ALA A 138 -9.80 -3.08 5.77
N MET A 139 -10.76 -2.17 5.97
CA MET A 139 -12.19 -2.47 6.10
C MET A 139 -13.01 -1.38 5.39
N LEU A 140 -14.34 -1.55 5.30
CA LEU A 140 -15.22 -0.45 4.92
C LEU A 140 -15.29 0.59 6.05
N ALA A 141 -15.59 1.84 5.71
CA ALA A 141 -15.53 2.94 6.68
C ALA A 141 -16.54 2.76 7.82
N ASP A 142 -17.69 2.15 7.52
CA ASP A 142 -18.73 1.77 8.49
C ASP A 142 -18.33 0.59 9.41
N GLY A 143 -17.18 -0.04 9.18
CA GLY A 143 -16.70 -1.19 9.94
C GLY A 143 -17.11 -2.54 9.36
N THR A 144 -17.82 -2.58 8.22
CA THR A 144 -18.11 -3.81 7.50
C THR A 144 -16.82 -4.42 6.96
N GLU A 145 -16.68 -5.75 7.09
CA GLU A 145 -15.56 -6.50 6.51
C GLU A 145 -15.65 -6.53 4.98
N ILE A 146 -14.50 -6.40 4.32
CA ILE A 146 -14.45 -6.56 2.86
C ILE A 146 -14.50 -8.07 2.56
N PRO A 147 -15.37 -8.54 1.65
CA PRO A 147 -15.47 -9.97 1.35
C PRO A 147 -14.12 -10.56 0.94
N GLU A 148 -13.72 -11.67 1.57
CA GLU A 148 -12.43 -12.32 1.29
C GLU A 148 -12.32 -12.78 -0.18
N THR A 149 -13.43 -13.22 -0.77
CA THR A 149 -13.50 -13.63 -2.18
C THR A 149 -13.17 -12.48 -3.13
N PHE A 150 -13.66 -11.27 -2.82
CA PHE A 150 -13.36 -10.06 -3.58
C PHE A 150 -11.87 -9.72 -3.51
N VAL A 151 -11.27 -9.76 -2.32
CA VAL A 151 -9.86 -9.45 -2.11
C VAL A 151 -8.95 -10.48 -2.79
N LYS A 152 -9.22 -11.78 -2.59
CA LYS A 152 -8.48 -12.87 -3.23
C LYS A 152 -8.53 -12.78 -4.74
N ARG A 153 -9.69 -12.43 -5.31
CA ARG A 153 -9.80 -12.30 -6.76
C ARG A 153 -9.06 -11.07 -7.28
N CYS A 154 -9.09 -9.96 -6.55
CA CYS A 154 -8.27 -8.79 -6.86
C CYS A 154 -6.77 -9.12 -6.86
N GLU A 155 -6.29 -9.88 -5.86
CA GLU A 155 -4.91 -10.35 -5.80
C GLU A 155 -4.53 -11.19 -7.04
N GLN A 156 -5.40 -12.11 -7.44
CA GLN A 156 -5.19 -12.92 -8.65
C GLN A 156 -5.16 -12.06 -9.92
N ILE A 157 -6.07 -11.09 -10.07
CA ILE A 157 -6.06 -10.16 -11.20
C ILE A 157 -4.76 -9.34 -11.24
N ILE A 158 -4.30 -8.87 -10.09
CA ILE A 158 -3.01 -8.16 -9.98
C ILE A 158 -1.89 -9.06 -10.48
N GLU A 159 -1.85 -10.32 -10.05
CA GLU A 159 -0.83 -11.30 -10.47
C GLU A 159 -0.90 -11.60 -11.97
N GLU A 160 -2.10 -11.87 -12.51
CA GLU A 160 -2.36 -12.17 -13.92
C GLU A 160 -1.95 -11.02 -14.85
N GLU A 161 -2.22 -9.78 -14.47
CA GLU A 161 -1.93 -8.58 -15.27
C GLU A 161 -0.51 -8.02 -15.00
N SER A 162 0.25 -8.59 -14.05
CA SER A 162 1.57 -8.09 -13.67
C SER A 162 2.67 -8.48 -14.64
N ILE A 163 3.46 -7.49 -15.05
CA ILE A 163 4.72 -7.71 -15.76
C ILE A 163 5.82 -8.00 -14.72
N GLN A 164 6.50 -9.13 -14.88
CA GLN A 164 7.57 -9.58 -13.99
C GLN A 164 8.93 -9.06 -14.48
N PHE A 165 9.31 -7.83 -14.07
CA PHE A 165 10.57 -7.23 -14.51
C PHE A 165 11.77 -7.92 -13.86
N LYS A 166 12.60 -8.57 -14.68
CA LYS A 166 13.86 -9.20 -14.27
C LYS A 166 14.97 -8.16 -14.33
N TRP A 167 15.72 -8.05 -13.22
CA TRP A 167 16.76 -7.06 -13.07
C TRP A 167 18.09 -7.53 -13.66
N GLU A 168 18.73 -6.64 -14.42
CA GLU A 168 20.14 -6.69 -14.76
C GLU A 168 20.89 -5.54 -14.07
N LYS A 169 22.22 -5.68 -13.96
CA LYS A 169 23.05 -4.65 -13.35
C LYS A 169 23.04 -3.39 -14.23
N GLY A 170 22.75 -2.25 -13.63
CA GLY A 170 22.72 -0.96 -14.32
C GLY A 170 21.33 -0.53 -14.80
N ASP A 171 20.34 -1.42 -14.76
CA ASP A 171 18.97 -1.10 -15.14
C ASP A 171 18.40 0.05 -14.30
N VAL A 172 17.63 0.91 -14.97
CA VAL A 172 16.82 1.95 -14.34
C VAL A 172 15.37 1.78 -14.77
N LEU A 173 14.48 1.57 -13.80
CA LEU A 173 13.05 1.43 -14.03
C LEU A 173 12.31 2.68 -13.53
N PHE A 174 11.62 3.38 -14.43
CA PHE A 174 10.79 4.54 -14.11
C PHE A 174 9.32 4.14 -14.07
N LEU A 175 8.66 4.37 -12.94
CA LEU A 175 7.24 4.07 -12.74
C LEU A 175 6.44 5.36 -12.50
N ASP A 176 5.35 5.54 -13.25
CA ASP A 176 4.29 6.48 -12.87
C ASP A 176 3.48 5.86 -11.72
N ASN A 177 3.74 6.35 -10.50
CA ASN A 177 3.18 5.78 -9.28
C ASN A 177 1.67 5.98 -9.17
N MET A 178 1.09 6.89 -9.97
CA MET A 178 -0.35 7.09 -10.00
C MET A 178 -1.06 6.16 -10.99
N ALA A 179 -0.30 5.43 -11.81
CA ALA A 179 -0.83 4.56 -12.87
C ALA A 179 -0.41 3.09 -12.71
N LEU A 180 0.56 2.80 -11.84
CA LEU A 180 1.12 1.47 -11.64
C LEU A 180 1.08 1.08 -10.17
N LEU A 181 0.69 -0.16 -9.90
CA LEU A 181 1.05 -0.83 -8.66
C LEU A 181 2.36 -1.58 -8.90
N HIS A 182 3.15 -1.75 -7.85
CA HIS A 182 4.39 -2.52 -7.91
C HIS A 182 4.59 -3.32 -6.63
N GLY A 183 5.38 -4.38 -6.73
CA GLY A 183 5.73 -5.25 -5.62
C GLY A 183 7.17 -5.73 -5.70
N ARG A 184 7.47 -6.81 -4.96
CA ARG A 184 8.79 -7.43 -4.94
C ARG A 184 8.65 -8.94 -4.77
N ARG A 185 9.28 -9.72 -5.65
CA ARG A 185 9.39 -11.17 -5.45
C ARG A 185 10.43 -11.53 -4.39
N PRO A 186 10.28 -12.67 -3.70
CA PRO A 186 11.36 -13.27 -2.92
C PRO A 186 12.63 -13.43 -3.76
N SER A 187 13.79 -13.34 -3.13
CA SER A 187 15.09 -13.39 -3.81
C SER A 187 16.17 -13.96 -2.91
N LEU A 188 17.16 -14.61 -3.51
CA LEU A 188 18.40 -14.92 -2.82
C LEU A 188 19.31 -13.67 -2.74
N PRO A 189 20.08 -13.50 -1.65
CA PRO A 189 21.13 -12.48 -1.59
C PRO A 189 22.36 -12.91 -2.43
N PRO A 190 23.21 -11.95 -2.85
CA PRO A 190 23.06 -10.50 -2.68
C PRO A 190 22.05 -9.90 -3.66
N ARG A 191 21.31 -8.87 -3.22
CA ARG A 191 20.42 -8.06 -4.07
C ARG A 191 20.44 -6.62 -3.58
N LYS A 192 20.70 -5.66 -4.48
CA LYS A 192 20.72 -4.23 -4.15
C LYS A 192 20.05 -3.43 -5.27
N VAL A 193 18.81 -3.02 -5.00
CA VAL A 193 18.02 -2.11 -5.85
C VAL A 193 17.76 -0.85 -5.04
N LEU A 194 18.23 0.28 -5.54
CA LEU A 194 18.06 1.61 -4.95
C LEU A 194 16.74 2.23 -5.42
N VAL A 195 16.20 3.17 -4.65
CA VAL A 195 14.94 3.86 -4.96
C VAL A 195 15.08 5.37 -4.82
N ALA A 196 14.46 6.11 -5.73
CA ALA A 196 14.19 7.54 -5.61
C ALA A 196 12.70 7.82 -5.84
N THR A 197 12.15 8.80 -5.12
CA THR A 197 10.76 9.23 -5.24
C THR A 197 10.70 10.67 -5.73
N CYS A 198 9.70 10.97 -6.57
CA CYS A 198 9.51 12.32 -7.13
C CYS A 198 8.17 12.90 -6.69
N LYS A 199 8.14 14.22 -6.45
CA LYS A 199 6.92 15.00 -6.20
C LYS A 199 6.09 15.22 -7.47
#